data_AF-A0A7K0N6R2-F1
#
_entry.id   AF-A0A7K0N6R2-F1
#
_cell.length_a   1.000
_cell.length_b   1.000
_cell.length_c   1.000
_cell.angle_alpha   90.00
_cell.angle_beta   90.00
_cell.angle_gamma   90.00
#
_symmetry.space_group_name_H-M   'P 1'
#
loop_
_entity.id
_entity.type
_entity.pdbx_description
1 polymer ?
#
loop_
_entity_poly.entity_id
_entity_poly.type
_entity_poly.pdbx_seq_one_letter_code
_entity_poly.pdbx_strand_id
1 'polypeptide(L)'
;MSAVLVEDGPDKGAIWHFGEPTKEQRALESGQAWADLSHKEIISVSGLDRLTWLHSLTTQHLEKLEPALWQEVLILDPKGHIEHQFLIVDDGETSWLVVDAGRSAPLLNHLQKMKFNLRVEIKEASQDFAILRAPGKTDELGGP
;
A
#
# COMPACT_ATOMS: atom_id res chain seq x y z
N MET A 1 -9.30 16.15 20.30
CA MET A 1 -9.32 16.77 18.95
C MET A 1 -10.12 15.84 18.06
N SER A 2 -11.08 16.35 17.28
CA SER A 2 -11.86 15.55 16.33
C SER A 2 -11.23 15.63 14.95
N ALA A 3 -11.02 14.50 14.28
CA ALA A 3 -10.53 14.47 12.92
C ALA A 3 -11.54 15.15 11.97
N VAL A 4 -11.04 16.01 11.08
CA VAL A 4 -11.78 16.50 9.92
C VAL A 4 -11.45 15.56 8.76
N LEU A 5 -12.47 15.01 8.12
CA LEU A 5 -12.31 14.03 7.05
C LEU A 5 -12.53 14.66 5.68
N VAL A 6 -11.88 14.08 4.67
CA VAL A 6 -12.21 14.32 3.27
C VAL A 6 -13.54 13.65 2.96
N GLU A 7 -14.55 14.43 2.58
CA GLU A 7 -15.93 13.94 2.44
C GLU A 7 -16.23 13.28 1.08
N ASP A 8 -15.48 13.64 0.03
CA ASP A 8 -15.70 13.16 -1.33
C ASP A 8 -14.40 13.15 -2.18
N GLY A 9 -14.44 12.45 -3.30
CA GLY A 9 -13.33 12.31 -4.24
C GLY A 9 -12.46 11.07 -3.99
N PRO A 10 -11.29 10.97 -4.66
CA PRO A 10 -10.42 9.80 -4.61
C PRO A 10 -9.93 9.44 -3.20
N ASP A 11 -9.72 10.44 -2.35
CA ASP A 11 -9.21 10.28 -0.97
C ASP A 11 -10.33 10.36 0.08
N LYS A 12 -11.59 10.07 -0.30
CA LYS A 12 -12.72 10.08 0.64
C LYS A 12 -12.43 9.20 1.85
N GLY A 13 -12.66 9.76 3.05
CA GLY A 13 -12.38 9.10 4.33
C GLY A 13 -10.97 9.34 4.86
N ALA A 14 -10.07 9.95 4.09
CA ALA A 14 -8.77 10.40 4.59
C ALA A 14 -8.95 11.48 5.66
N ILE A 15 -8.01 11.53 6.61
CA ILE A 15 -7.92 12.62 7.56
C ILE A 15 -7.34 13.84 6.85
N TRP A 16 -8.07 14.94 6.85
CA TRP A 16 -7.59 16.20 6.33
C TRP A 16 -6.72 16.93 7.36
N HIS A 17 -7.20 17.06 8.59
CA HIS A 17 -6.46 17.63 9.73
C HIS A 17 -7.19 17.36 11.06
N PHE A 18 -6.52 17.63 12.19
CA PHE A 18 -7.08 17.55 13.53
C PHE A 18 -7.47 18.91 14.15
N GLY A 19 -7.22 19.99 13.41
CA GLY A 19 -7.72 21.34 13.72
C GLY A 19 -6.71 22.45 13.44
N GLU A 20 -5.41 22.13 13.38
CA GLU A 20 -4.34 23.10 13.17
C GLU A 20 -3.44 22.66 11.99
N PRO A 21 -3.94 22.70 10.72
CA PRO A 21 -3.25 22.11 9.56
C PRO A 21 -1.78 22.55 9.40
N THR A 22 -1.50 23.83 9.61
CA THR A 22 -0.13 24.37 9.45
C THR A 22 0.83 23.86 10.53
N LYS A 23 0.35 23.63 11.76
CA LYS A 23 1.19 23.06 12.82
C LYS A 23 1.41 21.58 12.59
N GLU A 24 0.36 20.86 12.18
CA GLU A 24 0.40 19.44 11.84
C GLU A 24 1.39 19.18 10.69
N GLN A 25 1.34 19.96 9.60
CA GLN A 25 2.30 19.90 8.51
C GLN A 25 3.74 20.08 8.99
N ARG A 26 4.02 21.12 9.80
CA ARG A 26 5.37 21.35 10.32
C ARG A 26 5.86 20.22 11.22
N ALA A 27 4.97 19.63 12.02
CA ALA A 27 5.29 18.48 12.84
C ALA A 27 5.67 17.26 11.99
N LEU A 28 4.91 16.98 10.93
CA LEU A 28 5.21 15.94 9.93
C LEU A 28 6.55 16.20 9.23
N GLU A 29 6.80 17.42 8.76
CA GLU A 29 8.09 17.80 8.14
C GLU A 29 9.27 17.64 9.10
N SER A 30 9.07 17.88 10.40
CA SER A 30 10.10 17.74 11.43
C SER A 30 10.31 16.30 11.94
N GLY A 31 9.49 15.34 11.49
CA GLY A 31 9.52 13.96 11.97
C GLY A 31 8.98 13.76 13.38
N GLN A 32 8.15 14.69 13.87
CA GLN A 32 7.55 14.64 15.22
C GLN A 32 6.08 14.21 15.19
N ALA A 33 5.58 13.76 14.04
CA ALA A 33 4.22 13.33 13.83
C ALA A 33 4.15 12.21 12.78
N TRP A 34 3.01 11.55 12.72
CA TRP A 34 2.67 10.53 11.73
C TRP A 34 1.31 10.87 11.11
N ALA A 35 1.08 10.38 9.90
CA ALA A 35 -0.17 10.49 9.18
C ALA A 35 -0.92 9.15 9.23
N ASP A 36 -2.21 9.22 9.55
CA ASP A 36 -3.13 8.10 9.46
C ASP A 36 -3.60 7.92 8.01
N LEU A 37 -3.27 6.77 7.41
CA LEU A 37 -3.67 6.40 6.06
C LEU A 37 -4.63 5.19 6.07
N SER A 38 -5.37 4.97 7.17
CA SER A 38 -6.33 3.85 7.32
C SER A 38 -7.50 3.86 6.32
N HIS A 39 -7.66 4.95 5.55
CA HIS A 39 -8.60 5.00 4.42
C HIS A 39 -8.11 4.23 3.19
N LYS A 40 -6.81 3.91 3.12
CA LYS A 40 -6.25 3.07 2.05
C LYS A 40 -6.60 1.60 2.30
N GLU A 41 -6.72 0.85 1.21
CA GLU A 41 -7.06 -0.56 1.26
C GLU A 41 -5.79 -1.40 1.15
N ILE A 42 -5.80 -2.59 1.75
CA ILE A 42 -4.66 -3.48 1.89
C ILE A 42 -5.03 -4.86 1.36
N ILE A 43 -4.15 -5.43 0.54
CA ILE A 43 -4.20 -6.83 0.14
C ILE A 43 -2.94 -7.51 0.66
N SER A 44 -3.11 -8.67 1.31
CA SER A 44 -1.99 -9.54 1.68
C SER A 44 -1.78 -10.60 0.61
N VAL A 45 -0.52 -10.84 0.26
CA VAL A 45 -0.07 -11.93 -0.62
C VAL A 45 1.01 -12.71 0.10
N SER A 46 0.71 -13.94 0.50
CA SER A 46 1.67 -14.82 1.20
C SER A 46 1.97 -16.08 0.38
N GLY A 47 2.95 -16.86 0.84
CA GLY A 47 3.35 -18.11 0.21
C GLY A 47 4.72 -18.07 -0.46
N LEU A 48 5.25 -19.26 -0.76
CA LEU A 48 6.64 -19.43 -1.17
C LEU A 48 6.95 -18.82 -2.55
N ASP A 49 5.96 -18.75 -3.43
CA ASP A 49 6.14 -18.29 -4.80
C ASP A 49 5.77 -16.80 -4.97
N ARG A 50 5.41 -16.08 -3.90
CA ARG A 50 4.78 -14.74 -3.96
C ARG A 50 5.60 -13.70 -4.73
N LEU A 51 6.90 -13.59 -4.47
CA LEU A 51 7.74 -12.54 -5.06
C LEU A 51 8.01 -12.81 -6.54
N THR A 52 8.34 -14.06 -6.90
CA THR A 52 8.50 -14.47 -8.31
C THR A 52 7.20 -14.32 -9.08
N TRP A 53 6.07 -14.67 -8.47
CA TRP A 53 4.77 -14.50 -9.09
C TRP A 53 4.40 -13.03 -9.29
N LEU A 54 4.51 -12.18 -8.26
CA LEU A 54 4.27 -10.74 -8.38
C LEU A 54 5.24 -10.09 -9.37
N HIS A 55 6.50 -10.51 -9.41
CA HIS A 55 7.47 -10.05 -10.42
C HIS A 55 6.98 -10.33 -11.85
N SER A 56 6.42 -11.52 -12.10
CA SER A 56 5.95 -11.91 -13.43
C SER A 56 4.73 -11.12 -13.93
N LEU A 57 3.97 -10.51 -13.01
CA LEU A 57 2.74 -9.77 -13.32
C LEU A 57 2.95 -8.26 -13.40
N THR A 58 4.07 -7.76 -12.91
CA THR A 58 4.26 -6.33 -12.64
C THR A 58 5.44 -5.77 -13.40
N THR A 59 5.51 -4.44 -13.51
CA THR A 59 6.62 -3.74 -14.16
C THR A 59 7.90 -3.72 -13.32
N GLN A 60 7.84 -4.18 -12.08
CA GLN A 60 8.89 -3.98 -11.08
C GLN A 60 9.70 -5.27 -10.84
N HIS A 61 11.00 -5.12 -10.52
CA HIS A 61 11.82 -6.25 -10.10
C HIS A 61 11.58 -6.57 -8.63
N LEU A 62 10.85 -7.64 -8.34
CA LEU A 62 10.41 -8.00 -6.97
C LEU A 62 11.04 -9.29 -6.43
N GLU A 63 11.69 -10.11 -7.27
CA GLU A 63 12.29 -11.39 -6.83
C GLU A 63 13.33 -11.25 -5.72
N LYS A 64 13.93 -10.06 -5.61
CA LYS A 64 14.95 -9.72 -4.61
C LYS A 64 14.52 -8.54 -3.75
N LEU A 65 13.21 -8.30 -3.61
CA LEU A 65 12.72 -7.27 -2.71
C LEU A 65 13.14 -7.64 -1.28
N GLU A 66 13.97 -6.80 -0.67
CA GLU A 66 14.38 -7.01 0.71
C GLU A 66 13.23 -6.64 1.67
N PRO A 67 13.14 -7.29 2.84
CA PRO A 67 12.12 -6.97 3.83
C PRO A 67 12.13 -5.48 4.21
N ALA A 68 10.94 -4.93 4.46
CA ALA A 68 10.68 -3.54 4.81
C ALA A 68 11.02 -2.49 3.73
N LEU A 69 11.47 -2.91 2.54
CA LEU A 69 11.64 -1.98 1.42
C LEU A 69 10.30 -1.76 0.70
N TRP A 70 9.92 -0.48 0.63
CA TRP A 70 8.75 -0.03 -0.11
C TRP A 70 9.06 0.20 -1.58
N GLN A 71 8.16 -0.23 -2.46
CA GLN A 71 8.30 -0.03 -3.89
C GLN A 71 6.96 0.35 -4.52
N GLU A 72 7.00 1.20 -5.54
CA GLU A 72 5.84 1.50 -6.38
C GLU A 72 5.76 0.52 -7.55
N VAL A 73 4.55 0.00 -7.81
CA VAL A 73 4.34 -1.11 -8.73
C VAL A 73 3.15 -0.83 -9.64
N LEU A 74 3.32 -1.19 -10.93
CA LEU A 74 2.27 -1.12 -11.94
C LEU A 74 2.00 -2.52 -12.52
N ILE A 75 0.74 -2.76 -12.88
CA ILE A 75 0.32 -3.83 -13.78
C ILE A 75 -0.20 -3.18 -15.05
N LEU A 76 0.29 -3.65 -16.20
CA LEU A 76 -0.08 -3.11 -17.51
C LEU A 76 -0.90 -4.12 -18.31
N ASP A 77 -1.77 -3.60 -19.18
CA ASP A 77 -2.42 -4.40 -20.21
C ASP A 77 -1.41 -4.78 -21.33
N PRO A 78 -1.76 -5.69 -22.25
CA PRO A 78 -0.88 -6.07 -23.37
C PRO A 78 -0.52 -4.92 -24.34
N LYS A 79 -1.18 -3.76 -24.24
CA LYS A 79 -0.90 -2.55 -25.03
C LYS A 79 -0.06 -1.54 -24.24
N GLY A 80 0.27 -1.82 -22.98
CA GLY A 80 1.07 -0.96 -22.10
C GLY A 80 0.26 0.08 -21.31
N HIS A 81 -1.07 0.01 -21.28
CA HIS A 81 -1.87 0.90 -20.42
C HIS A 81 -1.84 0.42 -18.97
N ILE A 82 -1.87 1.36 -18.02
CA ILE A 82 -1.94 1.04 -16.59
C ILE A 82 -3.33 0.48 -16.27
N GLU A 83 -3.39 -0.78 -15.80
CA GLU A 83 -4.61 -1.37 -15.25
C GLU A 83 -4.69 -1.17 -13.74
N HIS A 84 -3.56 -1.39 -13.05
CA HIS A 84 -3.42 -1.28 -11.60
C HIS A 84 -2.12 -0.59 -11.21
N GLN A 85 -2.19 0.16 -10.12
CA GLN A 85 -1.05 0.80 -9.44
C GLN A 85 -1.23 0.54 -7.95
N PHE A 86 -0.13 0.21 -7.27
CA PHE A 86 -0.11 -0.02 -5.84
C PHE A 86 1.30 0.19 -5.28
N LEU A 87 1.38 0.42 -3.97
CA LEU A 87 2.63 0.29 -3.23
C LEU A 87 2.75 -1.14 -2.72
N ILE A 88 3.97 -1.66 -2.64
CA ILE A 88 4.27 -2.96 -2.03
C ILE A 88 5.33 -2.79 -0.96
N VAL A 89 5.18 -3.53 0.14
CA VAL A 89 6.24 -3.83 1.10
C VAL A 89 6.19 -5.31 1.43
N ASP A 90 7.34 -5.94 1.62
CA ASP A 90 7.42 -7.35 2.02
C ASP A 90 8.03 -7.47 3.42
N ASP A 91 7.56 -8.39 4.24
CA ASP A 91 8.11 -8.64 5.59
C ASP A 91 8.99 -9.90 5.67
N GLY A 92 9.26 -10.55 4.54
CA GLY A 92 9.96 -11.83 4.43
C GLY A 92 9.02 -13.02 4.29
N GLU A 93 7.75 -12.91 4.68
CA GLU A 93 6.75 -13.98 4.62
C GLU A 93 5.51 -13.59 3.80
N THR A 94 5.10 -12.33 3.92
CA THR A 94 3.92 -11.73 3.28
C THR A 94 4.32 -10.44 2.57
N SER A 95 3.82 -10.29 1.35
CA SER A 95 3.84 -9.04 0.60
C SER A 95 2.52 -8.30 0.84
N TRP A 96 2.61 -7.06 1.27
CA TRP A 96 1.49 -6.17 1.56
C TRP A 96 1.33 -5.17 0.43
N LEU A 97 0.20 -5.21 -0.27
CA LEU A 97 -0.13 -4.29 -1.34
C LEU A 97 -1.07 -3.23 -0.81
N VAL A 98 -0.68 -1.96 -0.93
CA VAL A 98 -1.48 -0.81 -0.49
C VAL A 98 -2.02 -0.09 -1.72
N VAL A 99 -3.34 0.12 -1.73
CA VAL A 99 -4.06 0.78 -2.82
C VAL A 99 -5.01 1.86 -2.29
N ASP A 100 -5.42 2.75 -3.18
CA ASP A 100 -6.43 3.76 -2.86
C ASP A 100 -7.81 3.10 -2.62
N ALA A 101 -8.68 3.83 -1.92
CA ALA A 101 -10.03 3.37 -1.60
C ALA A 101 -10.80 2.95 -2.86
N GLY A 102 -11.47 1.79 -2.81
CA GLY A 102 -12.21 1.20 -3.92
C GLY A 102 -11.36 0.51 -4.99
N ARG A 103 -10.03 0.43 -4.84
CA ARG A 103 -9.13 -0.20 -5.84
C ARG A 103 -8.71 -1.63 -5.48
N SER A 104 -8.93 -2.08 -4.24
CA SER A 104 -8.57 -3.44 -3.81
C SER A 104 -9.38 -4.51 -4.54
N ALA A 105 -10.70 -4.39 -4.63
CA ALA A 105 -11.55 -5.42 -5.22
C ALA A 105 -11.22 -5.68 -6.71
N PRO A 106 -11.03 -4.66 -7.58
CA PRO A 106 -10.53 -4.87 -8.93
C PRO A 106 -9.16 -5.57 -8.98
N LEU A 107 -8.20 -5.15 -8.16
CA LEU A 107 -6.86 -5.73 -8.12
C LEU A 107 -6.89 -7.18 -7.64
N LEU A 108 -7.64 -7.46 -6.55
CA LEU A 108 -7.84 -8.80 -6.01
C LEU A 108 -8.42 -9.73 -7.07
N ASN A 109 -9.45 -9.29 -7.81
CA ASN A 109 -10.05 -10.06 -8.89
C ASN A 109 -9.06 -10.33 -10.04
N HIS A 110 -8.22 -9.36 -10.40
CA HIS A 110 -7.17 -9.55 -11.39
C HIS A 110 -6.16 -10.60 -10.90
N LEU A 111 -5.61 -10.42 -9.70
CA LEU A 111 -4.61 -11.30 -9.10
C LEU A 111 -5.11 -12.74 -8.96
N GLN A 112 -6.36 -12.94 -8.52
CA GLN A 112 -6.96 -14.28 -8.41
C GLN A 112 -7.05 -15.01 -9.76
N LYS A 113 -7.29 -14.29 -10.86
CA LYS A 113 -7.30 -14.88 -12.21
C LYS A 113 -5.90 -15.29 -12.70
N MET A 114 -4.84 -14.73 -12.13
CA MET A 114 -3.45 -14.98 -12.55
C MET A 114 -2.71 -16.02 -11.71
N LYS A 115 -3.38 -16.62 -10.71
CA LYS A 115 -2.78 -17.50 -9.69
C LYS A 115 -2.64 -18.98 -10.12
N PHE A 116 -2.88 -19.34 -11.38
CA PHE A 116 -2.99 -20.76 -11.77
C PHE A 116 -1.75 -21.60 -11.38
N ASN A 117 -1.98 -22.57 -10.48
CA ASN A 117 -1.00 -23.59 -10.03
C ASN A 117 0.20 -23.08 -9.19
N LEU A 118 0.07 -21.94 -8.49
CA LEU A 118 1.13 -21.38 -7.64
C LEU A 118 0.81 -21.46 -6.15
N ARG A 119 1.85 -21.63 -5.29
CA ARG A 119 1.71 -21.69 -3.83
C ARG A 119 1.67 -20.29 -3.24
N VAL A 120 0.63 -19.56 -3.61
CA VAL A 120 0.34 -18.21 -3.15
C VAL A 120 -1.00 -18.20 -2.44
N GLU A 121 -1.22 -17.31 -1.49
CA GLU A 121 -2.53 -16.99 -0.92
C GLU A 121 -2.73 -15.48 -1.00
N ILE A 122 -3.94 -15.04 -1.39
CA ILE A 122 -4.26 -13.62 -1.60
C ILE A 122 -5.51 -13.32 -0.81
N LYS A 123 -5.48 -12.30 0.07
CA LYS A 123 -6.61 -11.91 0.92
C LYS A 123 -6.74 -10.40 1.00
N GLU A 124 -7.99 -9.94 1.09
CA GLU A 124 -8.32 -8.59 1.56
C GLU A 124 -7.92 -8.49 3.04
N ALA A 125 -7.26 -7.40 3.44
CA ALA A 125 -6.65 -7.27 4.77
C ALA A 125 -6.92 -5.90 5.42
N SER A 126 -7.75 -5.03 4.82
CA SER A 126 -8.00 -3.68 5.32
C SER A 126 -8.79 -3.66 6.64
N GLN A 127 -9.46 -4.76 7.01
CA GLN A 127 -10.14 -4.87 8.31
C GLN A 127 -9.19 -5.22 9.46
N ASP A 128 -8.06 -5.86 9.13
CA ASP A 128 -7.12 -6.39 10.11
C ASP A 128 -5.92 -5.45 10.32
N PHE A 129 -5.60 -4.65 9.31
CA PHE A 129 -4.42 -3.78 9.29
C PHE A 129 -4.77 -2.35 8.88
N ALA A 130 -3.96 -1.41 9.36
CA ALA A 130 -4.04 0.00 9.02
C ALA A 130 -2.67 0.50 8.56
N ILE A 131 -2.65 1.47 7.64
CA ILE A 131 -1.42 2.10 7.18
C ILE A 131 -1.19 3.39 7.96
N LEU A 132 -0.02 3.51 8.55
CA LEU A 132 0.48 4.75 9.13
C LEU A 132 1.73 5.16 8.37
N ARG A 133 1.91 6.46 8.19
CA ARG A 133 3.13 7.03 7.61
C ARG A 133 3.82 7.92 8.62
N ALA A 134 5.05 7.59 8.98
CA ALA A 134 5.94 8.47 9.71
C ALA A 134 6.85 9.21 8.72
N PRO A 135 6.50 10.45 8.28
CA PRO A 135 7.44 11.26 7.53
C PRO A 135 8.58 11.71 8.44
N GLY A 136 9.77 11.94 7.88
CA GLY A 136 10.92 12.42 8.63
C GLY A 136 12.21 11.71 8.25
N LYS A 137 13.22 11.82 9.11
CA LYS A 137 14.46 11.04 8.97
C LYS A 137 14.15 9.58 9.30
N THR A 138 14.67 8.66 8.49
CA THR A 138 14.66 7.23 8.79
C THR A 138 15.15 6.98 10.20
N ASP A 139 14.28 6.47 11.05
CA ASP A 139 14.59 5.99 12.39
C ASP A 139 14.08 4.55 12.58
N GLU A 140 14.02 4.08 13.83
CA GLU A 140 13.56 2.74 14.16
C GLU A 140 12.06 2.51 13.89
N LEU A 141 11.27 3.59 13.78
CA LEU A 141 9.84 3.56 13.45
C LEU A 141 9.58 3.85 11.96
N GLY A 142 10.53 4.47 11.27
CA GLY A 142 10.61 4.50 9.82
C GLY A 142 10.97 5.85 9.20
N GLY A 143 10.91 5.88 7.86
CA GLY A 143 11.09 7.05 6.98
C GLY A 143 12.12 6.78 5.87
N PRO A 144 12.09 7.48 4.73
CA PRO A 144 10.93 7.69 3.86
C PRO A 144 10.21 6.40 3.42
#